data_AF-A0A509CS64-F1
#
_entry.id   AF-A0A509CS64-F1
#
_cell.length_a   1.000
_cell.length_b   1.000
_cell.length_c   1.000
_cell.angle_alpha   90.00
_cell.angle_beta   90.00
_cell.angle_gamma   90.00
#
_symmetry.space_group_name_H-M   'P 1'
#
loop_
_entity.id
_entity.type
_entity.pdbx_description
1 polymer ?
#
loop_
_entity_poly.entity_id
_entity_poly.type
_entity_poly.pdbx_seq_one_letter_code
_entity_poly.pdbx_strand_id
1 'polypeptide(L)' 'MTFEWWFAYLLTSTLLSLSPGSGAINTMTTSINHGYRGAVASIAGLQTGLGIHIVLVGVGLGTLFSRSLLALKF' A
#
# COMPACT_ATOMS: atom_id res chain seq x y z
N MET A 1 17.45 -13.65 17.29
CA MET A 1 17.17 -12.51 16.40
C MET A 1 18.46 -11.71 16.28
N THR A 2 19.28 -12.03 15.28
CA THR A 2 20.68 -11.59 15.18
C THR A 2 20.80 -10.20 14.55
N PHE A 3 21.94 -9.53 14.75
CA PHE A 3 22.25 -8.22 14.13
C PHE A 3 22.15 -8.24 12.59
N GLU A 4 22.35 -9.39 11.95
CA GLU A 4 22.17 -9.58 10.51
C GLU A 4 20.73 -9.29 10.06
N TRP A 5 19.73 -9.73 10.84
CA TRP A 5 18.33 -9.43 10.55
C TRP A 5 18.05 -7.93 10.64
N TRP A 6 18.62 -7.26 11.64
CA TRP A 6 18.51 -5.81 11.77
C TRP A 6 19.10 -5.07 10.58
N PHE A 7 20.29 -5.47 10.11
CA PHE A 7 20.91 -4.88 8.92
C PHE A 7 20.12 -5.17 7.65
N ALA A 8 19.60 -6.39 7.48
CA ALA A 8 18.73 -6.74 6.37
C ALA A 8 17.46 -5.87 6.36
N TYR A 9 16.78 -5.72 7.50
CA TYR A 9 15.61 -4.84 7.62
C TYR A 9 15.96 -3.36 7.35
N LEU A 10 17.08 -2.88 7.87
CA LEU A 10 17.53 -1.50 7.66
C LEU A 10 17.83 -1.24 6.18
N LEU A 11 18.56 -2.15 5.53
CA LEU A 11 18.87 -2.05 4.11
C LEU A 11 17.61 -2.12 3.24
N THR A 12 16.75 -3.12 3.49
CA THR A 12 15.49 -3.27 2.75
C THR A 12 14.58 -2.07 2.94
N SER A 13 14.42 -1.55 4.15
CA SER A 13 13.60 -0.36 4.40
C SER A 13 14.16 0.89 3.71
N THR A 14 15.49 1.05 3.68
CA THR A 14 16.15 2.15 2.97
C THR A 14 15.93 2.05 1.46
N LEU A 15 16.06 0.86 0.88
CA LEU A 15 15.81 0.62 -0.53
C LEU A 15 14.33 0.85 -0.92
N LEU A 16 13.39 0.39 -0.09
CA LEU A 16 11.96 0.63 -0.31
C LEU A 16 11.60 2.10 -0.16
N SER A 17 12.22 2.81 0.78
CA SER A 17 11.99 4.25 0.97
C SER A 17 12.60 5.11 -0.13
N LEU A 18 13.73 4.69 -0.70
CA LEU A 18 14.38 5.37 -1.83
C LEU A 18 13.66 5.14 -3.15
N SER A 19 12.89 4.06 -3.29
CA SER A 19 12.06 3.82 -4.46
C SER A 19 10.92 4.84 -4.46
N PRO A 20 10.92 5.84 -5.37
CA PRO A 20 9.82 6.79 -5.42
C PRO A 20 8.57 6.02 -5.82
N GLY A 21 7.65 5.87 -4.87
CA GLY A 21 6.45 5.07 -5.06
C GLY A 21 5.66 5.54 -6.29
N SER A 22 4.95 4.61 -6.93
CA SER A 22 4.14 4.89 -8.14
C SER A 22 3.19 6.09 -7.97
N GLY A 23 2.66 6.30 -6.76
CA GLY A 23 1.85 7.48 -6.42
C GLY A 23 2.62 8.80 -6.37
N ALA A 24 3.89 8.78 -5.93
CA ALA A 24 4.75 9.96 -5.89
C ALA A 24 5.13 10.40 -7.31
N ILE A 25 5.52 9.45 -8.17
CA ILE A 25 5.83 9.73 -9.58
C ILE A 25 4.61 10.24 -10.35
N ASN A 26 3.44 9.63 -10.13
CA ASN A 26 2.19 10.06 -10.75
C ASN A 26 1.77 11.47 -10.28
N THR A 27 1.95 11.78 -9.00
CA THR A 27 1.68 13.13 -8.46
C THR A 27 2.65 14.16 -9.02
N MET A 28 3.95 13.85 -9.07
CA MET A 28 4.96 14.72 -9.67
C MET A 28 4.66 15.00 -11.15
N THR A 29 4.39 13.96 -11.94
CA THR A 29 4.11 14.10 -13.38
C THR A 29 2.81 14.87 -13.64
N THR A 30 1.77 14.60 -12.84
CA THR A 30 0.48 15.28 -12.98
C THR A 30 0.55 16.73 -12.53
N SER A 31 1.31 17.03 -11.47
CA SER A 31 1.51 18.40 -10.98
C SER A 31 2.26 19.28 -11.98
N ILE A 32 3.24 18.72 -12.69
CA ILE A 32 4.01 19.41 -13.72
C ILE A 32 3.16 19.64 -14.99
N ASN A 33 2.37 18.65 -15.42
CA ASN A 33 1.62 18.73 -16.68
C ASN A 33 0.24 19.41 -16.58
N HIS A 34 -0.46 19.24 -15.46
CA HIS A 34 -1.87 19.68 -15.30
C HIS A 34 -2.08 20.65 -14.12
N GLY A 35 -0.99 21.08 -13.47
CA GLY A 35 -1.03 21.98 -12.31
C GLY A 35 -1.73 21.36 -11.09
N TYR A 36 -2.12 22.22 -10.15
CA TYR A 36 -2.66 21.82 -8.85
C TYR A 36 -3.99 21.03 -8.94
N ARG A 37 -4.88 21.41 -9.87
CA ARG A 37 -6.20 20.77 -10.03
C ARG A 37 -6.09 19.32 -10.53
N GLY A 38 -5.17 19.06 -11.46
CA GLY A 38 -4.90 17.70 -11.95
C GLY A 38 -4.28 16.83 -10.86
N ALA A 39 -3.34 17.37 -10.10
CA ALA A 39 -2.67 16.63 -9.02
C ALA A 39 -3.67 16.20 -7.93
N VAL A 40 -4.57 17.09 -7.50
CA VAL A 40 -5.59 16.76 -6.49
C VAL A 40 -6.55 15.67 -6.98
N ALA A 41 -7.01 15.73 -8.23
CA ALA A 41 -7.86 14.70 -8.81
C ALA A 41 -7.15 13.33 -8.87
N SER A 42 -5.86 13.33 -9.22
CA SER A 42 -5.02 12.13 -9.30
C SER A 42 -4.78 11.48 -7.92
N ILE A 43 -4.46 12.29 -6.91
CA ILE A 43 -4.32 11.83 -5.52
C ILE A 43 -5.65 11.28 -5.00
N ALA A 44 -6.76 11.96 -5.24
CA ALA A 44 -8.08 11.51 -4.80
C ALA A 44 -8.45 10.15 -5.43
N GLY A 45 -8.17 9.96 -6.72
CA GLY A 45 -8.36 8.68 -7.41
C GLY A 45 -7.53 7.56 -6.81
N LEU A 46 -6.24 7.81 -6.56
CA LEU A 46 -5.34 6.82 -5.94
C LEU A 46 -5.78 6.44 -4.53
N GLN A 47 -6.19 7.41 -3.71
CA GLN A 47 -6.67 7.16 -2.34
C GLN A 47 -7.97 6.36 -2.34
N THR A 48 -8.90 6.70 -3.23
CA THR A 48 -10.17 5.98 -3.34
C THR A 48 -9.95 4.55 -3.83
N GLY A 49 -9.10 4.36 -4.84
CA GLY A 49 -8.75 3.03 -5.36
C GLY A 49 -8.07 2.16 -4.31
N LEU A 50 -7.12 2.71 -3.56
CA LEU A 50 -6.46 2.01 -2.46
C LEU A 50 -7.46 1.66 -1.35
N GLY A 51 -8.33 2.59 -0.97
CA GLY A 51 -9.37 2.36 0.03
C GLY A 51 -10.30 1.20 -0.35
N ILE A 52 -10.78 1.18 -1.60
CA ILE A 52 -11.60 0.07 -2.11
C ILE A 52 -10.82 -1.25 -2.06
N HIS A 53 -9.55 -1.24 -2.46
CA HIS A 53 -8.72 -2.44 -2.47
C HIS A 53 -8.50 -2.99 -1.06
N ILE A 54 -8.21 -2.13 -0.07
CA ILE A 54 -8.07 -2.50 1.33
C ILE A 54 -9.37 -3.10 1.87
N VAL A 55 -10.52 -2.50 1.57
CA VAL A 55 -11.82 -3.03 1.99
C VAL A 55 -12.09 -4.39 1.36
N LEU A 56 -11.83 -4.54 0.06
CA LEU A 56 -12.01 -5.79 -0.68
C LEU A 56 -11.13 -6.91 -0.08
N VAL A 57 -9.84 -6.63 0.12
CA VAL A 57 -8.89 -7.57 0.73
C VAL A 57 -9.29 -7.86 2.18
N GLY A 58 -9.74 -6.87 2.94
CA GLY A 58 -10.22 -7.02 4.31
C GLY A 58 -11.46 -7.92 4.40
N VAL A 59 -12.42 -7.78 3.50
CA VAL A 59 -13.58 -8.66 3.39
C VAL A 59 -13.14 -10.07 3.00
N GLY A 60 -12.26 -10.20 2.01
CA GLY A 60 -11.71 -11.50 1.58
C GLY A 60 -10.99 -12.23 2.72
N LEU A 61 -10.05 -11.56 3.39
CA LEU A 61 -9.37 -12.09 4.58
C LEU A 61 -10.37 -12.39 5.70
N GLY A 62 -11.36 -11.53 5.94
CA GLY A 62 -12.40 -11.74 6.95
C GLY A 62 -13.23 -13.00 6.73
N THR A 63 -13.56 -13.32 5.47
CA THR A 63 -14.21 -14.60 5.13
C THR A 63 -13.28 -15.80 5.34
N LEU A 64 -11.99 -15.64 5.05
CA LEU A 64 -10.98 -16.68 5.26
C LEU A 64 -10.78 -16.98 6.75
N PHE A 65 -10.68 -15.93 7.58
CA PHE A 65 -10.57 -16.04 9.04
C PHE A 65 -11.83 -16.63 9.67
N SER A 66 -13.03 -16.24 9.21
CA SER A 66 -14.29 -16.81 9.69
C SER A 66 -14.38 -18.31 9.42
N ARG A 67 -13.89 -18.75 8.26
CA ARG A 67 -13.85 -20.16 7.88
C ARG A 67 -12.75 -20.94 8.61
N SER A 68 -11.63 -20.30 8.95
CA SER A 68 -10.57 -20.89 9.79
C SER A 68 -10.99 -21.03 11.26
N LEU A 69 -11.69 -20.05 11.83
CA LEU A 69 -12.29 -20.16 13.17
C LEU A 69 -13.33 -21.30 13.24
N LEU A 70 -14.08 -21.51 12.15
CA LEU A 70 -15.04 -22.60 12.03
C LEU A 70 -14.34 -23.96 11.84
N ALA A 71 -13.19 -23.98 11.17
CA ALA A 71 -12.36 -25.18 10.98
C ALA A 71 -11.54 -25.56 12.23
N LEU A 72 -11.18 -24.60 13.09
CA LEU A 72 -10.49 -24.84 14.36
C LEU A 72 -11.46 -25.27 15.48
N LYS A 73 -12.77 -25.25 15.21
CA LYS A 73 -13.83 -25.65 16.12
C LYS A 73 -14.20 -27.13 15.90
N PHE A 74 -13.21 -28.02 16.01
CA PHE A 74 -13.38 -29.47 16.08
C PHE A 74 -12.43 -30.05 17.13
#